data_AF-A0A1V9FE98-F1
#
_entry.id   AF-A0A1V9FE98-F1
#
_cell.length_a   1.000
_cell.length_b   1.000
_cell.length_c   1.000
_cell.angle_alpha   90.00
_cell.angle_beta   90.00
_cell.angle_gamma   90.00
#
_symmetry.space_group_name_H-M   'P 1'
#
loop_
_entity.id
_entity.type
_entity.pdbx_description
1 polymer ?
#
loop_
_entity_poly.entity_id
_entity_poly.type
_entity_poly.pdbx_seq_one_letter_code
_entity_poly.pdbx_strand_id
1 'polypeptide(L)'
;MAINTEYATEKIDYFLFKWPIEKILSMTVEQYADLSDHNAFCYLMEYDSREVGELGGMPLTKFGLWKYKQDKEYSETYLKDTKYAWSEELGKSRTEAFVKVRQRIYEIATAADKGDLEVIENVKFHSVAKWKIAFMYSHRQIFPVYTREALLTIAAVKMGRFPENARIVDLQRYIIEKKPITEDMIAYAQYLWEHHVRGKPFRNYFIIGSKYKNEKGEDKKDVFPEMLSSHSVAIGFLNEYDMSHLIGADDETINAFVALHHKSDKNNLSFIQRYFRILLNLKQGDIIAVKSHGNRGNLNIIAYAVVVARNGTFYYYDSEKLGHHVHVEFVELGIDRTFNFNYSGTLYYIEPEKKDHLRAIFGPFLQVDNIAVTDDDDTLEYTELDRSKSEESYLRGPVAAGMVKQLHNIIQNSFYRELKIKYPKDVITLEYKKRIDIVRETADTLYFYEIKPFENVPACLRQAIGQLIEYAHLFSDTSKQIKLIIVGPGEARGDASVYLQHYQDIVRIPLSYEQHIASNRRAEMDK
;
A
#
# COMPACT_ATOMS: atom_id res chain seq x y z
N MET A 1 10.81 -11.11 6.55
CA MET A 1 12.20 -10.59 6.41
C MET A 1 12.80 -10.33 7.78
N ALA A 2 13.77 -11.15 8.14
CA ALA A 2 14.55 -11.04 9.36
C ALA A 2 16.00 -10.69 8.97
N ILE A 3 16.34 -9.40 8.87
CA ILE A 3 17.76 -9.04 8.85
C ILE A 3 18.24 -9.18 10.30
N ASN A 4 19.27 -10.01 10.53
CA ASN A 4 19.88 -10.20 11.84
C ASN A 4 21.40 -10.16 11.70
N THR A 5 22.02 -9.14 12.29
CA THR A 5 23.47 -8.91 12.27
C THR A 5 24.28 -9.97 13.01
N GLU A 6 23.72 -10.65 14.02
CA GLU A 6 24.45 -11.57 14.90
C GLU A 6 25.01 -12.79 14.15
N TYR A 7 24.23 -13.35 13.21
CA TYR A 7 24.61 -14.56 12.47
C TYR A 7 24.86 -14.33 10.98
N ALA A 8 24.60 -13.12 10.47
CA ALA A 8 24.69 -12.83 9.04
C ALA A 8 26.06 -13.17 8.43
N THR A 9 27.15 -12.87 9.14
CA THR A 9 28.52 -13.18 8.68
C THR A 9 28.72 -14.68 8.49
N GLU A 10 28.37 -15.48 9.50
CA GLU A 10 28.51 -16.94 9.46
C GLU A 10 27.73 -17.55 8.30
N LYS A 11 26.51 -17.06 8.05
CA LYS A 11 25.65 -17.54 6.95
C LYS A 11 26.21 -17.19 5.57
N ILE A 12 26.74 -15.98 5.42
CA ILE A 12 27.39 -15.56 4.17
C ILE A 12 28.63 -16.42 3.92
N ASP A 13 29.49 -16.58 4.93
CA ASP A 13 30.74 -17.33 4.82
C ASP A 13 30.48 -18.81 4.51
N TYR A 14 29.49 -19.41 5.17
CA TYR A 14 29.08 -20.80 4.92
C TYR A 14 28.54 -20.99 3.50
N PHE A 15 27.71 -20.06 3.02
CA PHE A 15 27.21 -20.10 1.64
C PHE A 15 28.35 -20.00 0.62
N LEU A 16 29.25 -19.03 0.77
CA LEU A 16 30.37 -18.82 -0.14
C LEU A 16 31.39 -19.96 -0.08
N PHE A 17 31.56 -20.61 1.07
CA PHE A 17 32.37 -21.83 1.19
C PHE A 17 31.78 -22.98 0.36
N LYS A 18 30.45 -23.15 0.35
CA LYS A 18 29.78 -24.22 -0.41
C LYS A 18 29.69 -23.91 -1.90
N TRP A 19 29.44 -22.64 -2.23
CA TRP A 19 29.20 -22.12 -3.57
C TRP A 19 30.10 -20.93 -3.87
N PRO A 20 31.42 -21.12 -4.02
CA PRO A 20 32.30 -20.07 -4.53
C PRO A 20 32.01 -19.86 -6.03
N ILE A 21 32.35 -18.67 -6.56
CA ILE A 21 31.99 -18.25 -7.93
C ILE A 21 32.47 -19.27 -8.97
N GLU A 22 33.68 -19.81 -8.79
CA GLU A 22 34.33 -20.76 -9.70
C GLU A 22 33.55 -22.09 -9.80
N LYS A 23 32.81 -22.45 -8.74
CA LYS A 23 32.03 -23.69 -8.70
C LYS A 23 30.68 -23.55 -9.39
N ILE A 24 30.17 -22.32 -9.58
CA ILE A 24 28.82 -22.08 -10.14
C ILE A 24 28.65 -22.78 -11.48
N LEU A 25 29.59 -22.63 -12.42
CA LEU A 25 29.49 -23.22 -13.77
C LEU A 25 29.59 -24.76 -13.79
N SER A 26 30.18 -25.36 -12.76
CA SER A 26 30.31 -26.81 -12.62
C SER A 26 29.17 -27.48 -11.84
N MET A 27 28.31 -26.68 -11.20
CA MET A 27 27.20 -27.15 -10.36
C MET A 27 26.24 -28.05 -11.14
N THR A 28 25.82 -29.17 -10.55
CA THR A 28 24.77 -30.05 -11.11
C THR A 28 23.36 -29.58 -10.73
N VAL A 29 22.33 -30.10 -11.40
CA VAL A 29 20.94 -29.68 -11.12
C VAL A 29 20.47 -30.14 -9.73
N GLU A 30 20.98 -31.28 -9.24
CA GLU A 30 20.74 -31.78 -7.88
C GLU A 30 21.38 -30.85 -6.84
N GLN A 31 22.64 -30.49 -7.06
CA GLN A 31 23.36 -29.51 -6.26
C GLN A 31 22.70 -28.12 -6.25
N TYR A 32 21.93 -27.81 -7.29
CA TYR A 32 21.20 -26.55 -7.39
C TYR A 32 19.88 -26.58 -6.62
N ALA A 33 19.02 -27.58 -6.84
CA ALA A 33 17.62 -27.56 -6.43
C ALA A 33 17.10 -28.86 -5.80
N ASP A 34 17.96 -29.71 -5.22
CA ASP A 34 17.49 -30.87 -4.48
C ASP A 34 16.82 -30.46 -3.15
N LEU A 35 15.66 -31.06 -2.88
CA LEU A 35 14.83 -30.79 -1.70
C LEU A 35 15.36 -31.46 -0.43
N SER A 36 16.19 -32.49 -0.57
CA SER A 36 16.80 -33.22 0.54
C SER A 36 18.23 -32.79 0.87
N ASP A 37 18.88 -32.03 -0.01
CA ASP A 37 20.24 -31.55 0.24
C ASP A 37 20.20 -30.16 0.89
N HIS A 38 20.52 -30.13 2.18
CA HIS A 38 20.64 -28.89 2.95
C HIS A 38 21.86 -28.03 2.56
N ASN A 39 22.70 -28.50 1.62
CA ASN A 39 23.76 -27.70 1.00
C ASN A 39 23.43 -27.28 -0.43
N ALA A 40 22.26 -27.65 -0.97
CA ALA A 40 21.87 -27.23 -2.31
C ALA A 40 21.78 -25.70 -2.38
N PHE A 41 22.15 -25.14 -3.54
CA PHE A 41 22.19 -23.70 -3.75
C PHE A 41 20.87 -23.00 -3.37
N CYS A 42 19.74 -23.48 -3.91
CA CYS A 42 18.42 -22.92 -3.62
C CYS A 42 18.02 -23.09 -2.15
N TYR A 43 18.41 -24.20 -1.52
CA TYR A 43 18.13 -24.45 -0.11
C TYR A 43 18.82 -23.41 0.78
N LEU A 44 20.15 -23.24 0.60
CA LEU A 44 20.92 -22.28 1.38
C LEU A 44 20.44 -20.83 1.12
N MET A 45 20.10 -20.50 -0.13
CA MET A 45 19.53 -19.20 -0.50
C MET A 45 18.18 -18.92 0.16
N GLU A 46 17.32 -19.92 0.35
CA GLU A 46 15.97 -19.71 0.90
C GLU A 46 15.92 -19.83 2.42
N TYR A 47 16.64 -20.79 2.98
CA TYR A 47 16.44 -21.26 4.36
C TYR A 47 17.59 -20.95 5.29
N ASP A 48 18.84 -21.15 4.86
CA ASP A 48 20.01 -20.97 5.73
C ASP A 48 20.48 -19.52 5.82
N SER A 49 20.23 -18.71 4.78
CA SER A 49 20.63 -17.29 4.70
C SER A 49 19.47 -16.33 5.01
N ARG A 50 18.54 -16.69 5.91
CA ARG A 50 17.34 -15.88 6.19
C ARG A 50 17.68 -14.56 6.89
N GLU A 51 18.77 -14.55 7.64
CA GLU A 51 19.36 -13.45 8.42
C GLU A 51 19.86 -12.30 7.56
N VAL A 52 20.02 -12.54 6.25
CA VAL A 52 20.37 -11.52 5.25
C VAL A 52 19.24 -11.32 4.24
N GLY A 53 18.00 -11.59 4.65
CA GLY A 53 16.79 -11.38 3.86
C GLY A 53 16.11 -12.69 3.47
N GLU A 54 14.96 -12.96 4.07
CA GLU A 54 14.17 -14.17 3.89
C GLU A 54 13.49 -14.24 2.51
N LEU A 55 13.57 -15.41 1.85
CA LEU A 55 12.85 -15.70 0.58
C LEU A 55 11.64 -16.64 0.76
N GLY A 56 11.37 -17.07 1.99
CA GLY A 56 10.27 -17.97 2.33
C GLY A 56 8.90 -17.36 2.00
N GLY A 57 7.93 -18.23 1.69
CA GLY A 57 6.56 -17.82 1.32
C GLY A 57 6.40 -17.35 -0.14
N MET A 58 7.50 -17.15 -0.89
CA MET A 58 7.43 -16.92 -2.33
C MET A 58 7.44 -18.24 -3.12
N PRO A 59 6.72 -18.31 -4.27
CA PRO A 59 6.76 -19.50 -5.15
C PRO A 59 8.18 -19.87 -5.59
N LEU A 60 8.43 -21.17 -5.78
CA LEU A 60 9.73 -21.68 -6.25
C LEU A 60 10.11 -21.21 -7.66
N THR A 61 9.16 -20.68 -8.43
CA THR A 61 9.39 -20.07 -9.74
C THR A 61 10.42 -18.94 -9.68
N LYS A 62 10.64 -18.33 -8.51
CA LYS A 62 11.72 -17.35 -8.26
C LYS A 62 13.12 -17.83 -8.61
N PHE A 63 13.34 -19.15 -8.62
CA PHE A 63 14.62 -19.77 -8.98
C PHE A 63 14.72 -20.15 -10.47
N GLY A 64 13.67 -19.94 -11.26
CA GLY A 64 13.62 -20.26 -12.69
C GLY A 64 13.48 -21.76 -13.01
N LEU A 65 14.19 -22.62 -12.29
CA LEU A 65 14.09 -24.08 -12.33
C LEU A 65 14.01 -24.62 -10.89
N TRP A 66 13.11 -25.55 -10.62
CA TRP A 66 12.93 -26.12 -9.28
C TRP A 66 12.51 -27.59 -9.34
N LYS A 67 12.84 -28.33 -8.27
CA LYS A 67 12.32 -29.68 -8.02
C LYS A 67 10.97 -29.56 -7.32
N TYR A 68 9.94 -30.21 -7.83
CA TYR A 68 8.60 -30.17 -7.23
C TYR A 68 8.37 -31.40 -6.34
N LYS A 69 7.58 -31.25 -5.26
CA LYS A 69 7.26 -32.35 -4.33
C LYS A 69 6.15 -33.26 -4.84
N GLN A 70 5.14 -32.66 -5.48
CA GLN A 70 3.99 -33.34 -6.02
C GLN A 70 3.80 -32.89 -7.46
N ASP A 71 3.48 -33.84 -8.32
CA ASP A 71 3.15 -33.51 -9.70
C ASP A 71 1.87 -32.69 -9.74
N LYS A 72 1.92 -31.58 -10.48
CA LYS A 72 0.80 -30.67 -10.66
C LYS A 72 0.86 -30.04 -12.03
N GLU A 73 -0.29 -29.61 -12.53
CA GLU A 73 -0.36 -28.84 -13.76
C GLU A 73 0.13 -27.42 -13.51
N TYR A 74 0.94 -26.92 -14.44
CA TYR A 74 1.43 -25.54 -14.45
C TYR A 74 0.79 -24.79 -15.63
N SER A 75 0.80 -23.46 -15.62
CA SER A 75 0.39 -22.67 -16.79
C SER A 75 1.27 -22.98 -18.00
N GLU A 76 0.75 -22.69 -19.20
CA GLU A 76 1.44 -22.94 -20.49
C GLU A 76 2.86 -22.34 -20.60
N THR A 77 3.19 -21.38 -19.73
CA THR A 77 4.51 -20.72 -19.64
C THR A 77 5.60 -21.53 -18.92
N TYR A 78 5.26 -22.70 -18.36
CA TYR A 78 6.19 -23.59 -17.67
C TYR A 78 6.19 -24.98 -18.28
N LEU A 79 7.38 -25.55 -18.41
CA LEU A 79 7.60 -26.93 -18.81
C LEU A 79 8.00 -27.75 -17.58
N LYS A 80 7.72 -29.05 -17.64
CA LYS A 80 8.14 -30.01 -16.60
C LYS A 80 8.64 -31.31 -17.21
N ASP A 81 9.56 -31.95 -16.50
CA ASP A 81 9.86 -33.37 -16.68
C ASP A 81 9.30 -34.16 -15.47
N THR A 82 9.78 -35.38 -15.25
CA THR A 82 9.33 -36.24 -14.16
C THR A 82 9.74 -35.78 -12.74
N LYS A 83 10.62 -34.79 -12.60
CA LYS A 83 11.19 -34.34 -11.33
C LYS A 83 11.26 -32.83 -11.15
N TYR A 84 11.45 -32.09 -12.24
CA TYR A 84 11.72 -30.66 -12.24
C TYR A 84 10.73 -29.92 -13.14
N ALA A 85 10.50 -28.66 -12.79
CA ALA A 85 9.78 -27.72 -13.63
C ALA A 85 10.64 -26.46 -13.84
N TRP A 86 10.43 -25.80 -14.97
CA TRP A 86 11.16 -24.59 -15.35
C TRP A 86 10.31 -23.72 -16.28
N SER A 87 10.66 -22.44 -16.38
CA SER A 87 10.00 -21.56 -17.35
C SER A 87 10.43 -21.88 -18.79
N GLU A 88 9.48 -21.91 -19.72
CA GLU A 88 9.75 -22.19 -21.15
C GLU A 88 10.83 -21.26 -21.74
N GLU A 89 10.93 -20.01 -21.26
CA GLU A 89 11.95 -19.05 -21.70
C GLU A 89 13.40 -19.52 -21.44
N LEU A 90 13.58 -20.49 -20.53
CA LEU A 90 14.88 -21.01 -20.15
C LEU A 90 15.39 -22.08 -21.13
N GLY A 91 14.49 -22.77 -21.84
CA GLY A 91 14.83 -23.83 -22.77
C GLY A 91 13.73 -24.89 -22.88
N LYS A 92 13.85 -25.74 -23.91
CA LYS A 92 12.86 -26.79 -24.21
C LYS A 92 13.09 -28.07 -23.41
N SER A 93 14.21 -28.17 -22.70
CA SER A 93 14.56 -29.31 -21.86
C SER A 93 15.14 -28.86 -20.52
N ARG A 94 15.10 -29.74 -19.51
CA ARG A 94 15.72 -29.50 -18.19
C ARG A 94 17.19 -29.10 -18.34
N THR A 95 17.91 -29.77 -19.23
CA THR A 95 19.35 -29.52 -19.46
C THR A 95 19.59 -28.11 -19.99
N GLU A 96 18.86 -27.69 -21.03
CA GLU A 96 18.95 -26.34 -21.58
C GLU A 96 18.59 -25.29 -20.53
N ALA A 97 17.48 -25.51 -19.82
CA ALA A 97 17.01 -24.60 -18.80
C ALA A 97 18.01 -24.45 -17.66
N PHE A 98 18.59 -25.56 -17.20
CA PHE A 98 19.58 -25.53 -16.14
C PHE A 98 20.89 -24.85 -16.57
N VAL A 99 21.38 -25.10 -17.79
CA VAL A 99 22.55 -24.39 -18.34
C VAL A 99 22.31 -22.88 -18.31
N LYS A 100 21.12 -22.43 -18.74
CA LYS A 100 20.77 -21.00 -18.78
C LYS A 100 20.59 -20.38 -17.39
N VAL A 101 19.98 -21.10 -16.45
CA VAL A 101 19.87 -20.67 -15.05
C VAL A 101 21.26 -20.52 -14.43
N ARG A 102 22.12 -21.52 -14.57
CA ARG A 102 23.48 -21.52 -14.03
C ARG A 102 24.32 -20.38 -14.63
N GLN A 103 24.17 -20.13 -15.91
CA GLN A 103 24.82 -19.00 -16.60
C GLN A 103 24.34 -17.65 -16.04
N ARG A 104 23.04 -17.45 -15.86
CA ARG A 104 22.47 -16.22 -15.26
C ARG A 104 22.97 -16.01 -13.82
N ILE A 105 23.05 -17.07 -13.01
CA ILE A 105 23.59 -16.99 -11.64
C ILE A 105 25.07 -16.58 -11.67
N TYR A 106 25.86 -17.18 -12.57
CA TYR A 106 27.27 -16.83 -12.73
C TYR A 106 27.47 -15.37 -13.17
N GLU A 107 26.63 -14.86 -14.08
CA GLU A 107 26.62 -13.46 -14.50
C GLU A 107 26.32 -12.52 -13.33
N ILE A 108 25.29 -12.82 -12.53
CA ILE A 108 24.94 -12.04 -11.33
C ILE A 108 26.09 -12.04 -10.33
N ALA A 109 26.65 -13.22 -10.01
CA ALA A 109 27.72 -13.37 -9.03
C ALA A 109 28.99 -12.63 -9.45
N THR A 110 29.41 -12.77 -10.71
CA THR A 110 30.59 -12.10 -11.26
C THR A 110 30.41 -10.58 -11.32
N ALA A 111 29.20 -10.11 -11.67
CA ALA A 111 28.89 -8.68 -11.68
C ALA A 111 28.90 -8.11 -10.25
N ALA A 112 28.36 -8.84 -9.28
CA ALA A 112 28.37 -8.45 -7.88
C ALA A 112 29.78 -8.35 -7.30
N ASP A 113 30.63 -9.34 -7.58
CA ASP A 113 32.04 -9.35 -7.16
C ASP A 113 32.81 -8.11 -7.66
N LYS A 114 32.46 -7.63 -8.86
CA LYS A 114 33.03 -6.41 -9.47
C LYS A 114 32.30 -5.11 -9.08
N GLY A 115 31.19 -5.19 -8.35
CA GLY A 115 30.35 -4.03 -8.03
C GLY A 115 29.53 -3.46 -9.21
N ASP A 116 29.32 -4.23 -10.28
CA ASP A 116 28.58 -3.79 -11.47
C ASP A 116 27.06 -4.00 -11.31
N LEU A 117 26.42 -3.04 -10.65
CA LEU A 117 24.98 -3.07 -10.39
C LEU A 117 24.11 -2.95 -11.65
N GLU A 118 24.62 -2.35 -12.74
CA GLU A 118 23.85 -2.24 -13.99
C GLU A 118 23.75 -3.58 -14.70
N VAL A 119 24.83 -4.37 -14.71
CA VAL A 119 24.76 -5.74 -15.22
C VAL A 119 23.77 -6.56 -14.40
N ILE A 120 23.81 -6.47 -13.07
CA ILE A 120 22.86 -7.17 -12.18
C ILE A 120 21.40 -6.77 -12.50
N GLU A 121 21.11 -5.47 -12.65
CA GLU A 121 19.75 -4.99 -12.98
C GLU A 121 19.24 -5.65 -14.28
N ASN A 122 20.09 -5.80 -15.28
CA ASN A 122 19.69 -6.28 -16.62
C ASN A 122 19.64 -7.80 -16.77
N VAL A 123 20.21 -8.59 -15.84
CA VAL A 123 20.06 -10.04 -15.89
C VAL A 123 18.59 -10.42 -15.71
N LYS A 124 18.06 -11.19 -16.68
CA LYS A 124 16.70 -11.74 -16.64
C LYS A 124 16.61 -12.86 -15.61
N PHE A 125 16.28 -12.50 -14.38
CA PHE A 125 16.05 -13.43 -13.28
C PHE A 125 15.01 -12.83 -12.33
N HIS A 126 14.33 -13.65 -11.53
CA HIS A 126 13.34 -13.12 -10.59
C HIS A 126 13.98 -12.08 -9.68
N SER A 127 13.38 -10.90 -9.60
CA SER A 127 14.02 -9.70 -9.04
C SER A 127 14.56 -9.92 -7.62
N VAL A 128 13.74 -10.47 -6.72
CA VAL A 128 14.13 -10.69 -5.32
C VAL A 128 15.29 -11.70 -5.20
N ALA A 129 15.25 -12.76 -5.99
CA ALA A 129 16.29 -13.80 -5.95
C ALA A 129 17.58 -13.29 -6.58
N LYS A 130 17.49 -12.51 -7.66
CA LYS A 130 18.61 -11.86 -8.35
C LYS A 130 19.41 -10.97 -7.40
N TRP A 131 18.73 -10.06 -6.70
CA TRP A 131 19.39 -9.12 -5.80
C TRP A 131 19.91 -9.79 -4.53
N LYS A 132 19.27 -10.88 -4.06
CA LYS A 132 19.84 -11.67 -2.97
C LYS A 132 21.10 -12.41 -3.40
N ILE A 133 21.11 -13.06 -4.58
CA ILE A 133 22.32 -13.71 -5.12
C ILE A 133 23.43 -12.66 -5.24
N ALA A 134 23.13 -11.49 -5.82
CA ALA A 134 24.08 -10.41 -5.93
C ALA A 134 24.65 -10.00 -4.56
N PHE A 135 23.79 -9.82 -3.55
CA PHE A 135 24.25 -9.50 -2.19
C PHE A 135 25.29 -10.50 -1.66
N MET A 136 25.03 -11.81 -1.81
CA MET A 136 25.94 -12.86 -1.32
C MET A 136 27.35 -12.74 -1.88
N TYR A 137 27.51 -12.37 -3.15
CA TYR A 137 28.81 -12.26 -3.83
C TYR A 137 29.38 -10.83 -3.88
N SER A 138 28.69 -9.83 -3.31
CA SER A 138 29.06 -8.41 -3.44
C SER A 138 30.11 -7.92 -2.44
N HIS A 139 30.64 -8.78 -1.57
CA HIS A 139 31.46 -8.37 -0.42
C HIS A 139 30.74 -7.34 0.47
N ARG A 140 29.42 -7.53 0.68
CA ARG A 140 28.53 -6.65 1.46
C ARG A 140 28.40 -5.22 0.92
N GLN A 141 28.64 -5.01 -0.37
CA GLN A 141 28.49 -3.69 -1.01
C GLN A 141 27.05 -3.41 -1.45
N ILE A 142 26.20 -4.43 -1.56
CA ILE A 142 24.77 -4.28 -1.87
C ILE A 142 23.97 -4.15 -0.57
N PHE A 143 22.93 -3.31 -0.58
CA PHE A 143 22.02 -3.18 0.56
C PHE A 143 21.04 -4.38 0.60
N PRO A 144 20.99 -5.17 1.69
CA PRO A 144 20.29 -6.47 1.75
C PRO A 144 18.75 -6.36 1.87
N VAL A 145 18.14 -5.55 1.00
CA VAL A 145 16.69 -5.41 0.82
C VAL A 145 16.40 -5.56 -0.67
N TYR A 146 15.53 -6.51 -1.02
CA TYR A 146 15.47 -7.04 -2.39
C TYR A 146 14.15 -6.78 -3.12
N THR A 147 13.16 -6.19 -2.44
CA THR A 147 11.92 -5.74 -3.07
C THR A 147 12.01 -4.25 -3.37
N ARG A 148 11.52 -3.86 -4.54
CA ARG A 148 11.53 -2.45 -4.98
C ARG A 148 10.71 -1.60 -4.02
N GLU A 149 9.60 -2.12 -3.53
CA GLU A 149 8.65 -1.44 -2.65
C GLU A 149 9.30 -1.07 -1.31
N ALA A 150 10.06 -2.00 -0.71
CA ALA A 150 10.79 -1.72 0.53
C ALA A 150 11.96 -0.76 0.31
N LEU A 151 12.68 -0.91 -0.81
CA LEU A 151 13.74 0.03 -1.18
C LEU A 151 13.22 1.44 -1.42
N LEU A 152 12.07 1.60 -2.07
CA LEU A 152 11.40 2.90 -2.24
C LEU A 152 11.06 3.53 -0.89
N THR A 153 10.49 2.73 0.03
CA THR A 153 10.15 3.19 1.39
C THR A 153 11.40 3.70 2.12
N ILE A 154 12.50 2.96 2.03
CA ILE A 154 13.77 3.31 2.67
C ILE A 154 14.42 4.53 2.01
N ALA A 155 14.46 4.58 0.68
CA ALA A 155 14.98 5.72 -0.06
C ALA A 155 14.19 7.00 0.29
N ALA A 156 12.87 6.91 0.39
CA ALA A 156 12.01 8.05 0.78
C ALA A 156 12.33 8.58 2.18
N VAL A 157 12.52 7.69 3.18
CA VAL A 157 12.95 8.09 4.53
C VAL A 157 14.33 8.77 4.52
N LYS A 158 15.18 8.43 3.55
CA LYS A 158 16.49 9.06 3.35
C LYS A 158 16.41 10.33 2.51
N MET A 159 15.22 10.88 2.30
CA MET A 159 14.94 12.07 1.49
C MET A 159 15.23 11.86 -0.01
N GLY A 160 15.19 10.61 -0.48
CA GLY A 160 15.33 10.23 -1.88
C GLY A 160 14.03 10.33 -2.62
N ARG A 161 14.08 10.85 -3.85
CA ARG A 161 12.91 11.00 -4.73
C ARG A 161 13.06 10.11 -5.93
N PHE A 162 12.17 9.13 -6.05
CA PHE A 162 12.20 8.13 -7.10
C PHE A 162 10.79 7.89 -7.64
N PRO A 163 10.66 7.58 -8.94
CA PRO A 163 9.42 7.03 -9.43
C PRO A 163 9.22 5.59 -8.90
N GLU A 164 8.01 5.05 -8.97
CA GLU A 164 7.58 3.78 -8.37
C GLU A 164 8.04 2.62 -9.24
N ASN A 165 8.20 2.89 -10.53
CA ASN A 165 8.92 2.05 -11.46
C ASN A 165 10.43 2.35 -11.46
N ALA A 166 10.99 3.03 -10.44
CA ALA A 166 12.42 3.18 -10.32
C ALA A 166 13.10 1.82 -10.35
N ARG A 167 14.23 1.78 -11.05
CA ARG A 167 15.04 0.56 -11.14
C ARG A 167 15.65 0.30 -9.77
N ILE A 168 15.82 -0.98 -9.44
CA ILE A 168 16.37 -1.33 -8.12
C ILE A 168 17.80 -0.84 -7.99
N VAL A 169 18.59 -0.87 -9.07
CA VAL A 169 19.94 -0.29 -9.10
C VAL A 169 19.99 1.18 -8.68
N ASP A 170 19.01 2.00 -9.08
CA ASP A 170 19.00 3.43 -8.75
C ASP A 170 18.71 3.65 -7.26
N LEU A 171 17.78 2.86 -6.71
CA LEU A 171 17.44 2.88 -5.28
C LEU A 171 18.59 2.36 -4.42
N GLN A 172 19.24 1.27 -4.84
CA GLN A 172 20.41 0.69 -4.19
C GLN A 172 21.54 1.71 -4.09
N ARG A 173 21.93 2.31 -5.22
CA ARG A 173 22.99 3.34 -5.27
C ARG A 173 22.70 4.48 -4.28
N TYR A 174 21.47 5.00 -4.31
CA TYR A 174 21.07 6.09 -3.44
C TYR A 174 21.15 5.74 -1.95
N ILE A 175 20.59 4.59 -1.55
CA ILE A 175 20.58 4.16 -0.15
C ILE A 175 22.01 3.92 0.36
N ILE A 176 22.85 3.31 -0.47
CA ILE A 176 24.27 3.05 -0.17
C ILE A 176 25.03 4.37 -0.02
N GLU A 177 24.80 5.36 -0.90
CA GLU A 177 25.42 6.69 -0.80
C GLU A 177 25.07 7.41 0.52
N LYS A 178 23.84 7.23 1.02
CA LYS A 178 23.39 7.83 2.29
C LYS A 178 23.82 7.07 3.54
N LYS A 179 24.49 5.92 3.39
CA LYS A 179 24.95 5.12 4.52
C LYS A 179 26.12 5.83 5.23
N PRO A 180 26.07 6.04 6.55
CA PRO A 180 27.22 6.54 7.31
C PRO A 180 28.45 5.63 7.14
N ILE A 181 29.64 6.23 6.96
CA ILE A 181 30.87 5.48 6.71
C ILE A 181 31.25 4.56 7.89
N THR A 182 30.83 4.92 9.10
CA THR A 182 31.12 4.20 10.35
C THR A 182 30.23 3.00 10.61
N GLU A 183 29.12 2.85 9.89
CA GLU A 183 28.15 1.76 10.10
C GLU A 183 28.43 0.56 9.19
N ASP A 184 28.13 -0.65 9.66
CA ASP A 184 28.11 -1.85 8.82
C ASP A 184 26.87 -1.87 7.91
N MET A 185 26.97 -2.42 6.70
CA MET A 185 25.87 -2.45 5.72
C MET A 185 24.63 -3.21 6.24
N ILE A 186 24.84 -4.34 6.91
CA ILE A 186 23.77 -5.20 7.42
C ILE A 186 23.14 -4.55 8.65
N ALA A 187 23.95 -3.93 9.52
CA ALA A 187 23.44 -3.17 10.65
C ALA A 187 22.58 -1.97 10.20
N TYR A 188 23.06 -1.22 9.20
CA TYR A 188 22.32 -0.13 8.59
C TYR A 188 20.99 -0.60 7.99
N ALA A 189 21.01 -1.73 7.27
CA ALA A 189 19.81 -2.32 6.69
C ALA A 189 18.83 -2.84 7.75
N GLN A 190 19.33 -3.47 8.82
CA GLN A 190 18.51 -3.92 9.94
C GLN A 190 17.80 -2.73 10.60
N TYR A 191 18.54 -1.67 10.93
CA TYR A 191 17.97 -0.46 11.51
C TYR A 191 16.86 0.11 10.63
N LEU A 192 17.14 0.30 9.33
CA LEU A 192 16.19 0.89 8.41
C LEU A 192 14.95 0.02 8.21
N TRP A 193 15.15 -1.29 8.11
CA TRP A 193 14.06 -2.24 8.03
C TRP A 193 13.18 -2.17 9.28
N GLU A 194 13.76 -2.27 10.47
CA GLU A 194 13.00 -2.34 11.72
C GLU A 194 12.22 -1.06 12.04
N HIS A 195 12.80 0.10 11.73
CA HIS A 195 12.18 1.40 12.06
C HIS A 195 11.28 1.94 10.95
N HIS A 196 11.49 1.54 9.69
CA HIS A 196 10.82 2.16 8.55
C HIS A 196 10.06 1.21 7.64
N VAL A 197 10.23 -0.11 7.74
CA VAL A 197 9.53 -1.07 6.87
C VAL A 197 8.77 -2.13 7.65
N ARG A 198 9.39 -2.75 8.66
CA ARG A 198 8.79 -3.79 9.51
C ARG A 198 7.55 -3.24 10.22
N GLY A 199 6.43 -3.93 10.08
CA GLY A 199 5.18 -3.55 10.72
C GLY A 199 4.48 -2.32 10.13
N LYS A 200 5.07 -1.67 9.11
CA LYS A 200 4.37 -0.67 8.30
C LYS A 200 3.65 -1.41 7.16
N PRO A 201 2.32 -1.43 7.14
CA PRO A 201 1.60 -2.14 6.09
C PRO A 201 1.84 -1.43 4.77
N PHE A 202 2.32 -2.16 3.76
CA PHE A 202 1.81 -1.92 2.41
C PHE A 202 0.32 -2.26 2.51
N ARG A 203 -0.53 -1.25 2.70
CA ARG A 203 -1.96 -1.47 2.87
C ARG A 203 -2.50 -2.04 1.57
N ASN A 204 -3.30 -3.08 1.69
CA ASN A 204 -4.06 -3.58 0.56
C ASN A 204 -5.38 -2.81 0.49
N TYR A 205 -5.89 -2.71 -0.74
CA TYR A 205 -7.08 -1.93 -1.05
C TYR A 205 -8.20 -2.87 -1.50
N PHE A 206 -9.35 -2.77 -0.83
CA PHE A 206 -10.47 -3.67 -1.06
C PHE A 206 -11.76 -2.93 -1.31
N ILE A 207 -12.64 -3.55 -2.09
CA ILE A 207 -14.02 -3.09 -2.25
C ILE A 207 -14.95 -4.15 -1.68
N ILE A 208 -15.87 -3.76 -0.80
CA ILE A 208 -16.91 -4.63 -0.26
C ILE A 208 -18.31 -4.10 -0.56
N GLY A 209 -19.23 -4.97 -0.98
CA GLY A 209 -20.63 -4.64 -1.24
C GLY A 209 -21.46 -4.55 0.03
N SER A 210 -22.40 -3.60 0.07
CA SER A 210 -23.30 -3.39 1.21
C SER A 210 -24.72 -3.90 1.01
N LYS A 211 -24.99 -4.66 -0.07
CA LYS A 211 -26.32 -5.19 -0.38
C LYS A 211 -26.26 -6.70 -0.56
N TYR A 212 -26.96 -7.45 0.28
CA TYR A 212 -27.03 -8.92 0.21
C TYR A 212 -28.44 -9.40 -0.12
N LYS A 213 -28.51 -10.64 -0.63
CA LYS A 213 -29.77 -11.31 -0.96
C LYS A 213 -30.53 -11.61 0.33
N ASN A 214 -31.85 -11.40 0.31
CA ASN A 214 -32.72 -11.80 1.42
C ASN A 214 -33.02 -13.31 1.37
N GLU A 215 -33.71 -13.85 2.39
CA GLU A 215 -34.12 -15.27 2.49
C GLU A 215 -34.94 -15.76 1.28
N LYS A 216 -35.60 -14.84 0.55
CA LYS A 216 -36.39 -15.13 -0.64
C LYS A 216 -35.59 -15.10 -1.94
N GLY A 217 -34.29 -14.81 -1.88
CA GLY A 217 -33.41 -14.73 -3.05
C GLY A 217 -33.60 -13.48 -3.90
N GLU A 218 -34.38 -12.50 -3.42
CA GLU A 218 -34.53 -11.20 -4.06
C GLU A 218 -33.37 -10.30 -3.61
N ASP A 219 -32.75 -9.62 -4.58
CA ASP A 219 -31.72 -8.62 -4.28
C ASP A 219 -32.33 -7.48 -3.45
N LYS A 220 -31.55 -6.97 -2.47
CA LYS A 220 -31.64 -5.62 -1.83
C LYS A 220 -31.91 -5.57 -0.31
N LYS A 221 -31.36 -6.46 0.53
CA LYS A 221 -31.18 -6.06 1.95
C LYS A 221 -29.93 -5.17 2.05
N ASP A 222 -30.10 -3.89 2.38
CA ASP A 222 -28.98 -3.03 2.74
C ASP A 222 -28.47 -3.43 4.13
N VAL A 223 -27.22 -3.88 4.17
CA VAL A 223 -26.55 -4.34 5.39
C VAL A 223 -25.58 -3.28 5.94
N PHE A 224 -25.44 -2.15 5.25
CA PHE A 224 -24.56 -1.07 5.71
C PHE A 224 -24.92 -0.53 7.11
N PRO A 225 -26.20 -0.37 7.50
CA PRO A 225 -26.54 0.08 8.86
C PRO A 225 -26.03 -0.86 9.95
N GLU A 226 -26.02 -2.17 9.68
CA GLU A 226 -25.51 -3.18 10.61
C GLU A 226 -23.98 -3.17 10.67
N MET A 227 -23.32 -3.01 9.52
CA MET A 227 -21.87 -2.78 9.45
C MET A 227 -21.46 -1.56 10.28
N LEU A 228 -22.22 -0.46 10.16
CA LEU A 228 -21.95 0.77 10.90
C LEU A 228 -22.15 0.60 12.41
N SER A 229 -23.27 0.00 12.85
CA SER A 229 -23.57 -0.18 14.28
C SER A 229 -22.63 -1.16 14.97
N SER A 230 -22.14 -2.17 14.24
CA SER A 230 -21.17 -3.15 14.75
C SER A 230 -19.71 -2.70 14.62
N HIS A 231 -19.46 -1.56 13.94
CA HIS A 231 -18.12 -1.13 13.54
C HIS A 231 -17.33 -2.25 12.87
N SER A 232 -17.95 -2.89 11.89
CA SER A 232 -17.38 -4.01 11.15
C SER A 232 -17.83 -3.98 9.69
N VAL A 233 -17.10 -4.66 8.82
CA VAL A 233 -17.61 -5.09 7.52
C VAL A 233 -17.79 -6.60 7.54
N ALA A 234 -18.71 -7.13 6.76
CA ALA A 234 -19.06 -8.55 6.83
C ALA A 234 -19.33 -9.12 5.44
N ILE A 235 -19.35 -10.45 5.32
CA ILE A 235 -19.88 -11.13 4.13
C ILE A 235 -20.97 -12.13 4.56
N GLY A 236 -22.09 -12.15 3.83
CA GLY A 236 -23.22 -13.03 4.15
C GLY A 236 -23.17 -14.38 3.43
N PHE A 237 -22.13 -15.19 3.66
CA PHE A 237 -22.00 -16.55 3.11
C PHE A 237 -21.54 -17.50 4.20
N LEU A 238 -22.01 -18.77 4.16
CA LEU A 238 -21.62 -19.81 5.11
C LEU A 238 -21.82 -19.41 6.59
N ASN A 239 -22.85 -18.61 6.85
CA ASN A 239 -23.13 -18.01 8.16
C ASN A 239 -23.34 -19.06 9.26
N GLU A 240 -23.53 -20.33 8.94
CA GLU A 240 -23.70 -21.44 9.89
C GLU A 240 -22.37 -22.01 10.42
N TYR A 241 -21.23 -21.57 9.90
CA TYR A 241 -19.93 -22.17 10.18
C TYR A 241 -18.93 -21.15 10.69
N ASP A 242 -18.40 -21.33 11.90
CA ASP A 242 -17.33 -20.49 12.43
C ASP A 242 -15.99 -20.80 11.76
N MET A 243 -15.40 -19.80 11.11
CA MET A 243 -14.10 -19.86 10.44
C MET A 243 -12.97 -19.17 11.21
N SER A 244 -13.15 -18.85 12.49
CA SER A 244 -12.12 -18.22 13.33
C SER A 244 -10.80 -19.00 13.33
N HIS A 245 -10.88 -20.34 13.25
CA HIS A 245 -9.71 -21.23 13.22
C HIS A 245 -8.94 -21.21 11.88
N LEU A 246 -9.46 -20.54 10.85
CA LEU A 246 -8.87 -20.45 9.51
C LEU A 246 -8.22 -19.08 9.24
N ILE A 247 -8.19 -18.18 10.21
CA ILE A 247 -7.52 -16.88 10.07
C ILE A 247 -6.04 -17.11 9.76
N GLY A 248 -5.57 -16.53 8.65
CA GLY A 248 -4.19 -16.66 8.18
C GLY A 248 -3.81 -18.05 7.63
N ALA A 249 -4.79 -18.95 7.43
CA ALA A 249 -4.56 -20.22 6.75
C ALA A 249 -4.27 -20.02 5.26
N ASP A 250 -3.60 -20.99 4.65
CA ASP A 250 -3.33 -20.99 3.22
C ASP A 250 -4.60 -21.19 2.36
N ASP A 251 -4.49 -20.83 1.09
CA ASP A 251 -5.58 -20.89 0.12
C ASP A 251 -6.16 -22.30 -0.04
N GLU A 252 -5.34 -23.35 0.03
CA GLU A 252 -5.80 -24.74 -0.15
C GLU A 252 -6.69 -25.15 1.02
N THR A 253 -6.26 -24.85 2.24
CA THR A 253 -7.00 -25.11 3.48
C THR A 253 -8.35 -24.39 3.49
N ILE A 254 -8.36 -23.09 3.17
CA ILE A 254 -9.60 -22.29 3.11
C ILE A 254 -10.53 -22.83 2.02
N ASN A 255 -10.01 -23.11 0.83
CA ASN A 255 -10.81 -23.59 -0.29
C ASN A 255 -11.45 -24.95 0.00
N ALA A 256 -10.72 -25.85 0.67
CA ALA A 256 -11.21 -27.17 1.06
C ALA A 256 -12.36 -27.06 2.08
N PHE A 257 -12.21 -26.22 3.10
CA PHE A 257 -13.28 -25.98 4.08
C PHE A 257 -14.53 -25.41 3.41
N VAL A 258 -14.36 -24.38 2.56
CA VAL A 258 -15.49 -23.80 1.82
C VAL A 258 -16.16 -24.83 0.92
N ALA A 259 -15.40 -25.66 0.20
CA ALA A 259 -15.96 -26.70 -0.68
C ALA A 259 -16.75 -27.78 0.09
N LEU A 260 -16.28 -28.15 1.28
CA LEU A 260 -16.95 -29.12 2.15
C LEU A 260 -18.30 -28.60 2.67
N HIS A 261 -18.37 -27.31 2.98
CA HIS A 261 -19.54 -26.69 3.63
C HIS A 261 -20.47 -25.94 2.67
N HIS A 262 -20.07 -25.76 1.40
CA HIS A 262 -20.89 -25.14 0.38
C HIS A 262 -22.01 -26.07 -0.09
N LYS A 263 -23.26 -25.75 0.27
CA LYS A 263 -24.44 -26.43 -0.25
C LYS A 263 -24.73 -25.94 -1.69
N SER A 264 -24.56 -26.85 -2.63
CA SER A 264 -24.56 -26.70 -4.09
C SER A 264 -25.86 -26.17 -4.72
N ASP A 265 -26.39 -24.98 -4.38
CA ASP A 265 -27.58 -24.54 -5.12
C ASP A 265 -27.88 -23.06 -5.38
N LYS A 266 -27.05 -22.07 -5.01
CA LYS A 266 -27.38 -20.66 -5.40
C LYS A 266 -26.22 -19.74 -5.77
N ASN A 267 -24.97 -20.07 -5.45
CA ASN A 267 -23.81 -19.21 -5.72
C ASN A 267 -22.64 -20.04 -6.25
N ASN A 268 -21.79 -19.44 -7.10
CA ASN A 268 -20.65 -20.15 -7.67
C ASN A 268 -19.55 -20.32 -6.60
N LEU A 269 -19.21 -21.57 -6.29
CA LEU A 269 -18.23 -21.99 -5.29
C LEU A 269 -16.91 -21.19 -5.38
N SER A 270 -16.42 -20.96 -6.60
CA SER A 270 -15.16 -20.22 -6.84
C SER A 270 -15.20 -18.79 -6.31
N PHE A 271 -16.36 -18.11 -6.33
CA PHE A 271 -16.51 -16.78 -5.76
C PHE A 271 -16.48 -16.80 -4.25
N ILE A 272 -17.17 -17.75 -3.62
CA ILE A 272 -17.22 -17.86 -2.15
C ILE A 272 -15.83 -18.20 -1.61
N GLN A 273 -15.14 -19.14 -2.26
CA GLN A 273 -13.74 -19.45 -1.97
C GLN A 273 -12.87 -18.20 -2.03
N ARG A 274 -12.97 -17.41 -3.11
CA ARG A 274 -12.23 -16.14 -3.22
C ARG A 274 -12.56 -15.16 -2.09
N TYR A 275 -13.83 -15.01 -1.72
CA TYR A 275 -14.22 -14.09 -0.65
C TYR A 275 -13.60 -14.49 0.69
N PHE A 276 -13.61 -15.77 1.05
CA PHE A 276 -12.99 -16.23 2.29
C PHE A 276 -11.47 -16.15 2.26
N ARG A 277 -10.82 -16.43 1.13
CA ARG A 277 -9.37 -16.22 0.98
C ARG A 277 -8.97 -14.78 1.25
N ILE A 278 -9.76 -13.81 0.75
CA ILE A 278 -9.52 -12.39 1.02
C ILE A 278 -9.83 -12.07 2.49
N LEU A 279 -11.05 -12.37 2.94
CA LEU A 279 -11.55 -11.96 4.26
C LEU A 279 -10.65 -12.46 5.41
N LEU A 280 -10.26 -13.74 5.37
CA LEU A 280 -9.48 -14.39 6.43
C LEU A 280 -7.98 -14.03 6.38
N ASN A 281 -7.53 -13.33 5.33
CA ASN A 281 -6.15 -12.84 5.17
C ASN A 281 -6.04 -11.31 5.18
N LEU A 282 -7.13 -10.60 5.50
CA LEU A 282 -7.07 -9.16 5.76
C LEU A 282 -6.13 -8.85 6.93
N LYS A 283 -5.51 -7.67 6.89
CA LYS A 283 -4.53 -7.24 7.87
C LYS A 283 -4.92 -5.89 8.44
N GLN A 284 -4.53 -5.64 9.68
CA GLN A 284 -4.66 -4.33 10.29
C GLN A 284 -4.00 -3.26 9.39
N GLY A 285 -4.74 -2.17 9.16
CA GLY A 285 -4.32 -1.08 8.29
C GLY A 285 -4.87 -1.17 6.87
N ASP A 286 -5.34 -2.33 6.40
CA ASP A 286 -5.96 -2.45 5.07
C ASP A 286 -7.15 -1.49 4.91
N ILE A 287 -7.32 -0.93 3.71
CA ILE A 287 -8.36 0.05 3.40
C ILE A 287 -9.48 -0.59 2.60
N ILE A 288 -10.71 -0.37 3.05
CA ILE A 288 -11.92 -0.95 2.46
C ILE A 288 -12.84 0.19 2.00
N ALA A 289 -13.13 0.22 0.70
CA ALA A 289 -14.23 1.01 0.14
C ALA A 289 -15.53 0.19 0.20
N VAL A 290 -16.56 0.74 0.82
CA VAL A 290 -17.89 0.12 0.85
C VAL A 290 -18.71 0.62 -0.34
N LYS A 291 -19.22 -0.30 -1.15
CA LYS A 291 -20.03 0.02 -2.35
C LYS A 291 -21.51 -0.26 -2.15
N SER A 292 -22.34 0.68 -2.62
CA SER A 292 -23.79 0.51 -2.72
C SER A 292 -24.23 -0.11 -4.06
N HIS A 293 -23.41 0.03 -5.10
CA HIS A 293 -23.58 -0.55 -6.42
C HIS A 293 -22.22 -0.83 -7.08
N GLY A 294 -22.16 -1.75 -8.04
CA GLY A 294 -20.90 -2.15 -8.65
C GLY A 294 -21.02 -2.86 -9.99
N ASN A 295 -22.14 -2.76 -10.69
CA ASN A 295 -22.39 -3.53 -11.91
C ASN A 295 -22.59 -2.61 -13.12
N ARG A 296 -22.42 -3.14 -14.34
CA ARG A 296 -22.65 -2.43 -15.62
C ARG A 296 -21.91 -1.10 -15.75
N GLY A 297 -20.67 -1.03 -15.26
CA GLY A 297 -19.89 0.22 -15.30
C GLY A 297 -20.43 1.29 -14.35
N ASN A 298 -21.11 0.90 -13.28
CA ASN A 298 -21.59 1.81 -12.25
C ASN A 298 -21.14 1.28 -10.89
N LEU A 299 -19.94 1.67 -10.49
CA LEU A 299 -19.42 1.49 -9.14
C LEU A 299 -19.76 2.72 -8.32
N ASN A 300 -20.55 2.55 -7.26
CA ASN A 300 -20.90 3.61 -6.34
C ASN A 300 -20.33 3.31 -4.95
N ILE A 301 -19.41 4.14 -4.47
CA ILE A 301 -18.77 4.04 -3.15
C ILE A 301 -19.46 5.00 -2.17
N ILE A 302 -19.79 4.48 -0.98
CA ILE A 302 -20.56 5.17 0.07
C ILE A 302 -19.83 5.37 1.40
N ALA A 303 -18.72 4.67 1.60
CA ALA A 303 -17.89 4.82 2.78
C ALA A 303 -16.47 4.28 2.55
N TYR A 304 -15.53 4.75 3.37
CA TYR A 304 -14.21 4.17 3.53
C TYR A 304 -14.00 3.74 4.98
N ALA A 305 -13.32 2.62 5.17
CA ALA A 305 -12.98 2.07 6.46
C ALA A 305 -11.56 1.53 6.48
N VAL A 306 -10.94 1.52 7.66
CA VAL A 306 -9.63 0.89 7.91
C VAL A 306 -9.81 -0.33 8.80
N VAL A 307 -9.17 -1.44 8.45
CA VAL A 307 -9.18 -2.66 9.26
C VAL A 307 -8.42 -2.43 10.57
N VAL A 308 -9.04 -2.81 11.69
CA VAL A 308 -8.45 -2.70 13.03
C VAL A 308 -8.56 -4.02 13.78
N ALA A 309 -7.65 -4.27 14.71
CA ALA A 309 -7.79 -5.38 15.64
C ALA A 309 -8.51 -4.91 16.91
N ARG A 310 -9.43 -5.72 17.42
CA ARG A 310 -10.07 -5.56 18.74
C ARG A 310 -9.87 -6.83 19.52
N ASN A 311 -9.45 -6.71 20.77
CA ASN A 311 -9.14 -7.86 21.63
C ASN A 311 -8.16 -8.87 20.97
N GLY A 312 -7.18 -8.37 20.20
CA GLY A 312 -6.14 -9.18 19.57
C GLY A 312 -6.51 -9.84 18.24
N THR A 313 -7.74 -9.67 17.73
CA THR A 313 -8.16 -10.19 16.42
C THR A 313 -8.81 -9.11 15.57
N PHE A 314 -8.66 -9.17 14.25
CA PHE A 314 -9.40 -8.33 13.30
C PHE A 314 -10.72 -8.97 12.86
N TYR A 315 -10.91 -10.26 13.09
CA TYR A 315 -12.07 -11.04 12.65
C TYR A 315 -12.88 -11.54 13.85
N TYR A 316 -14.19 -11.60 13.69
CA TYR A 316 -15.08 -12.33 14.59
C TYR A 316 -16.24 -12.98 13.84
N TYR A 317 -16.81 -14.02 14.44
CA TYR A 317 -17.99 -14.73 13.95
C TYR A 317 -19.20 -14.45 14.85
N ASP A 318 -20.36 -14.21 14.23
CA ASP A 318 -21.63 -13.99 14.91
C ASP A 318 -22.79 -14.58 14.08
N SER A 319 -23.27 -15.76 14.51
CA SER A 319 -24.31 -16.53 13.83
C SER A 319 -25.68 -15.82 13.79
N GLU A 320 -25.93 -14.90 14.71
CA GLU A 320 -27.19 -14.14 14.81
C GLU A 320 -27.19 -12.89 13.92
N LYS A 321 -26.05 -12.58 13.29
CA LYS A 321 -25.83 -11.41 12.43
C LYS A 321 -25.48 -11.84 11.00
N LEU A 322 -24.45 -11.24 10.40
CA LEU A 322 -23.99 -11.53 9.04
C LEU A 322 -22.98 -12.68 9.00
N GLY A 323 -22.83 -13.45 10.08
CA GLY A 323 -21.87 -14.55 10.17
C GLY A 323 -20.46 -14.03 10.34
N HIS A 324 -19.80 -13.65 9.24
CA HIS A 324 -18.37 -13.39 9.21
C HIS A 324 -18.07 -11.90 9.17
N HIS A 325 -17.48 -11.36 10.23
CA HIS A 325 -17.20 -9.94 10.39
C HIS A 325 -15.71 -9.64 10.52
N VAL A 326 -15.32 -8.47 10.03
CA VAL A 326 -14.00 -7.87 10.17
C VAL A 326 -14.15 -6.52 10.84
N HIS A 327 -13.48 -6.32 11.96
CA HIS A 327 -13.45 -5.07 12.70
C HIS A 327 -12.84 -3.96 11.86
N VAL A 328 -13.55 -2.83 11.80
CA VAL A 328 -13.08 -1.64 11.10
C VAL A 328 -13.34 -0.38 11.91
N GLU A 329 -12.57 0.66 11.61
CA GLU A 329 -12.93 2.04 11.92
C GLU A 329 -13.35 2.73 10.62
N PHE A 330 -14.59 3.21 10.56
CA PHE A 330 -15.04 4.01 9.43
C PHE A 330 -14.35 5.37 9.48
N VAL A 331 -13.61 5.67 8.41
CA VAL A 331 -12.83 6.91 8.29
C VAL A 331 -13.60 7.98 7.54
N GLU A 332 -14.52 7.56 6.67
CA GLU A 332 -15.41 8.45 5.94
C GLU A 332 -16.74 7.77 5.63
N LEU A 333 -17.83 8.52 5.76
CA LEU A 333 -19.21 8.05 5.61
C LEU A 333 -20.02 9.03 4.76
N GLY A 334 -21.08 8.52 4.12
CA GLY A 334 -22.06 9.36 3.42
C GLY A 334 -21.49 10.04 2.18
N ILE A 335 -20.51 9.41 1.54
CA ILE A 335 -20.01 9.80 0.22
C ILE A 335 -20.91 9.21 -0.87
N ASP A 336 -20.86 9.78 -2.06
CA ASP A 336 -21.57 9.27 -3.23
C ASP A 336 -20.66 9.39 -4.46
N ARG A 337 -19.71 8.45 -4.57
CA ARG A 337 -18.70 8.46 -5.63
C ARG A 337 -19.01 7.40 -6.66
N THR A 338 -19.40 7.84 -7.85
CA THR A 338 -19.72 6.96 -8.97
C THR A 338 -18.57 6.91 -9.98
N PHE A 339 -18.17 5.69 -10.35
CA PHE A 339 -17.10 5.42 -11.29
C PHE A 339 -17.57 4.47 -12.40
N ASN A 340 -16.99 4.62 -13.60
CA ASN A 340 -17.22 3.71 -14.72
C ASN A 340 -16.39 2.41 -14.60
N PHE A 341 -16.53 1.71 -13.47
CA PHE A 341 -15.84 0.45 -13.20
C PHE A 341 -16.83 -0.66 -12.85
N ASN A 342 -16.42 -1.92 -13.05
CA ASN A 342 -17.24 -3.09 -12.76
C ASN A 342 -16.64 -3.93 -11.62
N TYR A 343 -17.37 -4.01 -10.51
CA TYR A 343 -17.07 -4.78 -9.30
C TYR A 343 -18.37 -5.38 -8.76
N SER A 344 -18.95 -6.33 -9.49
CA SER A 344 -20.30 -6.85 -9.22
C SER A 344 -20.41 -7.76 -7.99
N GLY A 345 -19.37 -8.50 -7.67
CA GLY A 345 -19.24 -9.40 -6.51
C GLY A 345 -19.20 -8.72 -5.14
N THR A 346 -19.15 -9.53 -4.09
CA THR A 346 -19.25 -9.06 -2.70
C THR A 346 -17.96 -8.45 -2.19
N LEU A 347 -16.82 -9.09 -2.42
CA LEU A 347 -15.52 -8.64 -1.91
C LEU A 347 -14.46 -8.75 -3.01
N TYR A 348 -13.66 -7.71 -3.15
CA TYR A 348 -12.59 -7.61 -4.14
C TYR A 348 -11.32 -7.06 -3.52
N TYR A 349 -10.21 -7.66 -3.86
CA TYR A 349 -8.88 -7.06 -3.77
C TYR A 349 -8.61 -6.27 -5.06
N ILE A 350 -8.12 -5.04 -4.93
CA ILE A 350 -7.60 -4.31 -6.08
C ILE A 350 -6.11 -4.58 -6.20
N GLU A 351 -5.78 -5.33 -7.24
CA GLU A 351 -4.40 -5.63 -7.63
C GLU A 351 -3.58 -4.34 -7.86
N PRO A 352 -2.32 -4.25 -7.37
CA PRO A 352 -1.44 -3.08 -7.52
C PRO A 352 -1.26 -2.62 -8.98
N GLU A 353 -1.40 -3.53 -9.92
CA GLU A 353 -1.29 -3.29 -11.35
C GLU A 353 -2.47 -2.45 -11.89
N LYS A 354 -3.62 -2.42 -11.21
CA LYS A 354 -4.81 -1.63 -11.58
C LYS A 354 -4.69 -0.18 -11.08
N LYS A 355 -3.60 0.49 -11.48
CA LYS A 355 -3.22 1.82 -11.01
C LYS A 355 -4.34 2.86 -11.18
N ASP A 356 -5.05 2.84 -12.29
CA ASP A 356 -6.14 3.80 -12.55
C ASP A 356 -7.31 3.63 -11.58
N HIS A 357 -7.65 2.38 -11.25
CA HIS A 357 -8.70 2.07 -10.27
C HIS A 357 -8.27 2.46 -8.85
N LEU A 358 -7.02 2.12 -8.48
CA LEU A 358 -6.45 2.50 -7.19
C LEU A 358 -6.44 4.02 -7.01
N ARG A 359 -5.94 4.76 -8.02
CA ARG A 359 -5.90 6.23 -8.00
C ARG A 359 -7.29 6.84 -7.93
N ALA A 360 -8.23 6.37 -8.75
CA ALA A 360 -9.58 6.90 -8.78
C ALA A 360 -10.34 6.63 -7.47
N ILE A 361 -10.25 5.39 -6.94
CA ILE A 361 -11.05 4.97 -5.79
C ILE A 361 -10.37 5.35 -4.48
N PHE A 362 -9.05 5.24 -4.36
CA PHE A 362 -8.31 5.37 -3.11
C PHE A 362 -7.28 6.50 -3.11
N GLY A 363 -7.31 7.40 -4.10
CA GLY A 363 -6.35 8.50 -4.28
C GLY A 363 -5.87 9.19 -3.00
N PRO A 364 -6.77 9.67 -2.12
CA PRO A 364 -6.39 10.31 -0.86
C PRO A 364 -5.63 9.37 0.11
N PHE A 365 -5.98 8.08 0.13
CA PHE A 365 -5.36 7.07 1.01
C PHE A 365 -4.01 6.58 0.48
N LEU A 366 -3.79 6.56 -0.85
CA LEU A 366 -2.49 6.20 -1.44
C LEU A 366 -1.36 7.14 -1.01
N GLN A 367 -1.70 8.41 -0.71
CA GLN A 367 -0.72 9.41 -0.29
C GLN A 367 -0.23 9.17 1.15
N VAL A 368 -1.03 8.49 1.98
CA VAL A 368 -0.70 8.13 3.38
C VAL A 368 0.34 7.00 3.45
N ASP A 369 0.35 6.11 2.46
CA ASP A 369 1.19 4.91 2.46
C ASP A 369 2.64 5.14 2.01
N ASN A 370 3.07 6.40 1.91
CA ASN A 370 4.38 6.76 1.39
C ASN A 370 4.68 6.14 0.01
N ILE A 371 3.66 5.98 -0.85
CA ILE A 371 3.88 6.01 -2.30
C ILE A 371 4.06 7.48 -2.66
N ALA A 372 5.16 8.05 -2.19
CA ALA A 372 5.62 9.35 -2.62
C ALA A 372 6.15 9.21 -4.05
N VAL A 373 5.65 10.05 -4.91
CA VAL A 373 6.28 10.40 -6.17
C VAL A 373 6.41 11.88 -6.17
N THR A 374 7.57 12.39 -6.59
CA THR A 374 7.91 13.81 -6.85
C THR A 374 7.70 14.71 -5.61
N ASP A 375 8.13 15.97 -5.49
CA ASP A 375 8.44 17.02 -6.47
C ASP A 375 9.82 17.63 -6.22
N ASP A 376 10.52 17.83 -7.32
CA ASP A 376 11.29 19.00 -7.75
C ASP A 376 12.36 19.61 -6.84
N ASP A 377 13.55 19.68 -7.45
CA ASP A 377 14.52 20.73 -7.26
C ASP A 377 13.91 22.00 -7.85
N ASP A 378 13.52 22.93 -6.99
CA ASP A 378 13.40 24.34 -7.38
C ASP A 378 13.99 25.16 -6.24
N THR A 379 15.10 25.80 -6.57
CA THR A 379 15.78 26.80 -5.77
C THR A 379 14.85 27.98 -5.50
N LEU A 380 14.06 27.89 -4.42
CA LEU A 380 13.48 29.06 -3.77
C LEU A 380 14.21 29.20 -2.43
N GLU A 381 14.91 30.33 -2.25
CA GLU A 381 15.55 30.68 -1.00
C GLU A 381 14.53 30.58 0.15
N TYR A 382 14.72 29.57 0.99
CA TYR A 382 13.99 29.40 2.24
C TYR A 382 14.36 30.55 3.16
N THR A 383 13.46 31.50 3.33
CA THR A 383 13.53 32.39 4.50
C THR A 383 13.06 31.59 5.72
N GLU A 384 13.87 31.63 6.78
CA GLU A 384 13.93 30.78 7.98
C GLU A 384 12.66 30.69 8.88
N LEU A 385 11.44 30.80 8.35
CA LEU A 385 10.21 30.88 9.16
C LEU A 385 9.11 29.86 8.84
N ASP A 386 9.26 28.99 7.83
CA ASP A 386 8.14 28.13 7.40
C ASP A 386 8.06 26.79 8.17
N ARG A 387 7.00 26.63 8.97
CA ARG A 387 6.72 25.43 9.79
C ARG A 387 5.77 24.47 9.06
N SER A 388 6.26 23.69 8.11
CA SER A 388 5.48 22.60 7.53
C SER A 388 5.22 21.49 8.56
N LYS A 389 4.04 20.85 8.51
CA LYS A 389 3.71 19.73 9.41
C LYS A 389 4.38 18.44 8.92
N SER A 390 4.86 17.63 9.86
CA SER A 390 5.32 16.27 9.56
C SER A 390 4.18 15.43 8.98
N GLU A 391 4.45 14.83 7.83
CA GLU A 391 3.60 13.84 7.15
C GLU A 391 3.92 12.41 7.64
N GLU A 392 4.82 12.25 8.63
CA GLU A 392 5.26 10.95 9.13
C GLU A 392 4.28 10.34 10.15
N SER A 393 4.21 9.00 10.15
CA SER A 393 3.36 8.22 11.05
C SER A 393 3.90 8.20 12.49
N TYR A 394 3.28 8.96 13.41
CA TYR A 394 3.46 8.77 14.85
C TYR A 394 2.26 7.99 15.42
N LEU A 395 2.37 6.66 15.51
CA LEU A 395 1.31 5.82 16.09
C LEU A 395 1.30 5.94 17.62
N ARG A 396 0.57 6.93 18.16
CA ARG A 396 0.19 7.03 19.58
C ARG A 396 -1.33 7.14 19.80
N GLY A 397 -2.16 6.94 18.78
CA GLY A 397 -3.63 7.02 18.86
C GLY A 397 -4.36 5.99 17.97
N PRO A 398 -5.71 5.98 17.94
CA PRO A 398 -6.50 5.09 17.08
C PRO A 398 -6.06 5.17 15.61
N VAL A 399 -6.09 4.04 14.90
CA VAL A 399 -5.52 3.92 13.54
C VAL A 399 -6.19 4.89 12.57
N ALA A 400 -7.52 5.02 12.62
CA ALA A 400 -8.25 5.98 11.79
C ALA A 400 -7.88 7.43 12.13
N ALA A 401 -7.77 7.78 13.41
CA ALA A 401 -7.44 9.14 13.83
C ALA A 401 -6.03 9.56 13.38
N GLY A 402 -5.05 8.65 13.47
CA GLY A 402 -3.71 8.86 12.94
C GLY A 402 -3.72 9.09 11.42
N MET A 403 -4.48 8.27 10.69
CA MET A 403 -4.62 8.40 9.24
C MET A 403 -5.30 9.71 8.83
N VAL A 404 -6.46 10.04 9.41
CA VAL A 404 -7.20 11.28 9.10
C VAL A 404 -6.33 12.52 9.33
N LYS A 405 -5.54 12.53 10.40
CA LYS A 405 -4.58 13.61 10.67
C LYS A 405 -3.50 13.71 9.58
N GLN A 406 -2.98 12.58 9.12
CA GLN A 406 -1.98 12.57 8.04
C GLN A 406 -2.56 13.07 6.72
N LEU A 407 -3.77 12.64 6.34
CA LEU A 407 -4.47 13.18 5.16
C LEU A 407 -4.68 14.70 5.27
N HIS A 408 -5.09 15.19 6.44
CA HIS A 408 -5.26 16.62 6.69
C HIS A 408 -3.95 17.38 6.44
N ASN A 409 -2.84 16.92 7.01
CA ASN A 409 -1.53 17.54 6.83
C ASN A 409 -1.10 17.58 5.34
N ILE A 410 -1.32 16.48 4.61
CA ILE A 410 -0.97 16.39 3.18
C ILE A 410 -1.76 17.41 2.36
N ILE A 411 -3.09 17.49 2.57
CA ILE A 411 -3.96 18.44 1.88
C ILE A 411 -3.58 19.88 2.25
N GLN A 412 -3.29 20.13 3.53
CA GLN A 412 -2.83 21.45 4.00
C GLN A 412 -1.54 21.90 3.34
N ASN A 413 -0.50 21.06 3.35
CA ASN A 413 0.78 21.37 2.75
C ASN A 413 0.67 21.53 1.22
N SER A 414 -0.16 20.72 0.55
CA SER A 414 -0.41 20.83 -0.89
C SER A 414 -1.14 22.13 -1.24
N PHE A 415 -2.22 22.45 -0.52
CA PHE A 415 -3.02 23.65 -0.79
C PHE A 415 -2.24 24.94 -0.49
N TYR A 416 -1.42 24.94 0.57
CA TYR A 416 -0.52 26.06 0.85
C TYR A 416 0.42 26.38 -0.33
N ARG A 417 0.99 25.35 -0.95
CA ARG A 417 1.84 25.51 -2.13
C ARG A 417 1.06 26.05 -3.32
N GLU A 418 -0.14 25.52 -3.58
CA GLU A 418 -1.00 26.08 -4.64
C GLU A 418 -1.27 27.56 -4.41
N LEU A 419 -1.62 27.96 -3.19
CA LEU A 419 -1.87 29.37 -2.86
C LEU A 419 -0.65 30.24 -3.11
N LYS A 420 0.56 29.79 -2.76
CA LYS A 420 1.81 30.53 -3.02
C LYS A 420 2.06 30.75 -4.51
N ILE A 421 1.79 29.75 -5.32
CA ILE A 421 1.93 29.82 -6.79
C ILE A 421 0.85 30.75 -7.38
N LYS A 422 -0.39 30.60 -6.94
CA LYS A 422 -1.57 31.33 -7.46
C LYS A 422 -1.57 32.79 -7.03
N TYR A 423 -1.01 33.11 -5.87
CA TYR A 423 -1.02 34.44 -5.25
C TYR A 423 0.38 34.83 -4.73
N PRO A 424 1.37 35.03 -5.60
CA PRO A 424 2.77 35.24 -5.19
C PRO A 424 3.01 36.56 -4.44
N LYS A 425 2.06 37.50 -4.48
CA LYS A 425 2.14 38.81 -3.82
C LYS A 425 1.41 38.85 -2.47
N ASP A 426 0.62 37.83 -2.15
CA ASP A 426 -0.16 37.78 -0.93
C ASP A 426 0.67 37.19 0.21
N VAL A 427 0.41 37.63 1.44
CA VAL A 427 1.01 37.01 2.62
C VAL A 427 0.21 35.76 2.95
N ILE A 428 0.84 34.60 2.86
CA ILE A 428 0.21 33.30 3.15
C ILE A 428 0.94 32.66 4.32
N THR A 429 0.19 32.34 5.38
CA THR A 429 0.70 31.81 6.65
C THR A 429 0.01 30.51 7.01
N LEU A 430 0.78 29.47 7.31
CA LEU A 430 0.31 28.20 7.88
C LEU A 430 0.15 28.31 9.40
N GLU A 431 -0.82 27.58 9.96
CA GLU A 431 -1.00 27.45 11.42
C GLU A 431 -1.07 28.80 12.12
N TYR A 432 -1.81 29.75 11.53
CA TYR A 432 -1.86 31.11 12.03
C TYR A 432 -2.36 31.11 13.47
N LYS A 433 -1.51 31.66 14.36
CA LYS A 433 -1.71 31.67 15.82
C LYS A 433 -1.98 30.28 16.42
N LYS A 434 -1.52 29.21 15.76
CA LYS A 434 -1.73 27.79 16.13
C LYS A 434 -3.22 27.38 16.18
N ARG A 435 -4.07 28.06 15.41
CA ARG A 435 -5.52 27.80 15.39
C ARG A 435 -6.06 27.64 13.97
N ILE A 436 -5.72 28.56 13.07
CA ILE A 436 -6.22 28.53 11.69
C ILE A 436 -5.25 27.73 10.82
N ASP A 437 -5.76 26.80 10.02
CA ASP A 437 -4.94 25.98 9.12
C ASP A 437 -4.11 26.86 8.16
N ILE A 438 -4.75 27.75 7.39
CA ILE A 438 -4.08 28.72 6.52
C ILE A 438 -4.78 30.08 6.56
N VAL A 439 -3.98 31.16 6.56
CA VAL A 439 -4.45 32.53 6.33
C VAL A 439 -3.76 33.08 5.08
N ARG A 440 -4.54 33.63 4.15
CA ARG A 440 -4.03 34.49 3.07
C ARG A 440 -4.46 35.93 3.35
N GLU A 441 -3.55 36.87 3.17
CA GLU A 441 -3.74 38.27 3.51
C GLU A 441 -3.31 39.17 2.35
N THR A 442 -4.22 40.07 1.98
CA THR A 442 -3.97 41.19 1.06
C THR A 442 -3.95 42.51 1.83
N ALA A 443 -3.81 43.63 1.12
CA ALA A 443 -3.91 44.96 1.71
C ALA A 443 -5.26 45.21 2.40
N ASP A 444 -6.35 44.64 1.87
CA ASP A 444 -7.73 44.95 2.23
C ASP A 444 -8.58 43.73 2.66
N THR A 445 -8.02 42.51 2.63
CA THR A 445 -8.79 41.28 2.86
C THR A 445 -7.99 40.22 3.63
N LEU A 446 -8.66 39.55 4.57
CA LEU A 446 -8.21 38.34 5.25
C LEU A 446 -9.04 37.15 4.77
N TYR A 447 -8.36 36.12 4.28
CA TYR A 447 -8.95 34.85 3.86
C TYR A 447 -8.57 33.79 4.87
N PHE A 448 -9.56 33.24 5.57
CA PHE A 448 -9.37 32.14 6.52
C PHE A 448 -9.76 30.84 5.85
N TYR A 449 -8.80 29.93 5.74
CA TYR A 449 -9.00 28.61 5.18
C TYR A 449 -9.02 27.57 6.31
N GLU A 450 -10.07 26.76 6.34
CA GLU A 450 -10.21 25.62 7.25
C GLU A 450 -10.27 24.34 6.41
N ILE A 451 -9.34 23.42 6.65
CA ILE A 451 -9.08 22.26 5.81
C ILE A 451 -9.73 21.04 6.43
N LYS A 452 -10.37 20.23 5.60
CA LYS A 452 -11.02 18.98 5.99
C LYS A 452 -10.62 17.85 5.03
N PRO A 453 -10.16 16.71 5.54
CA PRO A 453 -9.63 15.63 4.70
C PRO A 453 -10.71 14.74 4.09
N PHE A 454 -11.97 15.19 4.07
CA PHE A 454 -13.12 14.37 3.68
C PHE A 454 -13.68 14.80 2.33
N GLU A 455 -14.03 13.84 1.49
CA GLU A 455 -14.78 14.03 0.25
C GLU A 455 -16.25 14.42 0.51
N ASN A 456 -16.80 14.06 1.67
CA ASN A 456 -18.15 14.47 2.07
C ASN A 456 -18.21 15.98 2.37
N VAL A 457 -18.63 16.77 1.38
CA VAL A 457 -18.76 18.23 1.47
C VAL A 457 -19.69 18.67 2.62
N PRO A 458 -20.92 18.15 2.78
CA PRO A 458 -21.75 18.48 3.95
C PRO A 458 -21.10 18.20 5.31
N ALA A 459 -20.29 17.14 5.43
CA ALA A 459 -19.53 16.86 6.65
C ALA A 459 -18.43 17.90 6.87
N CYS A 460 -17.69 18.28 5.83
CA CYS A 460 -16.70 19.36 5.89
C CYS A 460 -17.35 20.68 6.34
N LEU A 461 -18.49 21.04 5.75
CA LEU A 461 -19.24 22.25 6.09
C LEU A 461 -19.62 22.27 7.57
N ARG A 462 -20.23 21.19 8.08
CA ARG A 462 -20.64 21.09 9.50
C ARG A 462 -19.46 21.20 10.48
N GLN A 463 -18.31 20.61 10.15
CA GLN A 463 -17.15 20.60 11.04
C GLN A 463 -16.34 21.90 11.00
N ALA A 464 -16.29 22.57 9.85
CA ALA A 464 -15.41 23.72 9.65
C ALA A 464 -16.07 25.06 10.00
N ILE A 465 -17.39 25.21 9.81
CA ILE A 465 -18.04 26.53 9.90
C ILE A 465 -17.92 27.18 11.27
N GLY A 466 -18.07 26.42 12.36
CA GLY A 466 -17.95 26.96 13.72
C GLY A 466 -16.55 27.50 14.01
N GLN A 467 -15.53 26.82 13.51
CA GLN A 467 -14.13 27.25 13.63
C GLN A 467 -13.89 28.54 12.83
N LEU A 468 -14.36 28.61 11.58
CA LEU A 468 -14.22 29.81 10.75
C LEU A 468 -14.92 31.04 11.35
N ILE A 469 -16.11 30.86 11.94
CA ILE A 469 -16.81 31.94 12.64
C ILE A 469 -16.04 32.39 13.88
N GLU A 470 -15.48 31.45 14.67
CA GLU A 470 -14.61 31.77 15.79
C GLU A 470 -13.38 32.57 15.33
N TYR A 471 -12.76 32.18 14.21
CA TYR A 471 -11.60 32.88 13.67
C TYR A 471 -11.95 34.30 13.21
N ALA A 472 -13.10 34.48 12.54
CA ALA A 472 -13.62 35.80 12.19
C ALA A 472 -13.82 36.70 13.41
N HIS A 473 -14.27 36.13 14.53
CA HIS A 473 -14.43 36.88 15.77
C HIS A 473 -13.08 37.24 16.41
N LEU A 474 -12.18 36.26 16.56
CA LEU A 474 -10.92 36.43 17.30
C LEU A 474 -9.84 37.22 16.55
N PHE A 475 -9.86 37.16 15.21
CA PHE A 475 -8.76 37.66 14.37
C PHE A 475 -9.23 38.65 13.30
N SER A 476 -10.38 39.30 13.52
CA SER A 476 -10.85 40.39 12.65
C SER A 476 -9.95 41.61 12.72
N ASP A 477 -9.78 42.26 11.57
CA ASP A 477 -9.20 43.58 11.43
C ASP A 477 -10.27 44.48 10.82
N THR A 478 -10.67 45.56 11.51
CA THR A 478 -11.73 46.46 11.04
C THR A 478 -11.39 47.19 9.74
N SER A 479 -10.10 47.21 9.37
CA SER A 479 -9.64 47.76 8.09
C SER A 479 -9.72 46.76 6.94
N LYS A 480 -10.00 45.48 7.20
CA LYS A 480 -10.00 44.41 6.19
C LYS A 480 -11.33 43.67 6.11
N GLN A 481 -11.71 43.29 4.90
CA GLN A 481 -12.80 42.35 4.67
C GLN A 481 -12.39 40.94 5.10
N ILE A 482 -13.32 40.14 5.56
CA ILE A 482 -13.07 38.74 5.93
C ILE A 482 -13.72 37.85 4.88
N LYS A 483 -13.02 36.81 4.42
CA LYS A 483 -13.60 35.70 3.65
C LYS A 483 -13.31 34.39 4.35
N LEU A 484 -14.31 33.52 4.42
CA LEU A 484 -14.26 32.26 5.14
C LEU A 484 -14.36 31.13 4.13
N ILE A 485 -13.34 30.29 4.04
CA ILE A 485 -13.22 29.27 3.00
C ILE A 485 -13.01 27.92 3.66
N ILE A 486 -13.85 26.97 3.28
CA ILE A 486 -13.70 25.58 3.66
C ILE A 486 -13.04 24.87 2.49
N VAL A 487 -12.00 24.09 2.76
CA VAL A 487 -11.22 23.40 1.73
C VAL A 487 -11.29 21.90 1.99
N GLY A 488 -11.64 21.12 0.96
CA GLY A 488 -11.68 19.67 1.05
C GLY A 488 -11.56 19.01 -0.32
N PRO A 489 -11.26 17.70 -0.37
CA PRO A 489 -11.06 16.98 -1.63
C PRO A 489 -12.35 16.75 -2.42
N GLY A 490 -13.52 16.78 -1.75
CA GLY A 490 -14.82 16.61 -2.38
C GLY A 490 -15.24 17.80 -3.22
N GLU A 491 -16.02 17.57 -4.26
CA GLU A 491 -16.57 18.64 -5.10
C GLU A 491 -17.97 19.05 -4.64
N ALA A 492 -18.20 20.36 -4.50
CA ALA A 492 -19.52 20.90 -4.14
C ALA A 492 -20.47 20.91 -5.36
N ARG A 493 -21.04 19.76 -5.70
CA ARG A 493 -22.06 19.58 -6.76
C ARG A 493 -23.38 19.04 -6.21
N GLY A 494 -24.47 19.30 -6.95
CA GLY A 494 -25.81 18.75 -6.65
C GLY A 494 -26.30 19.15 -5.25
N ASP A 495 -26.68 18.15 -4.45
CA ASP A 495 -27.19 18.34 -3.08
C ASP A 495 -26.20 19.10 -2.17
N ALA A 496 -24.89 18.91 -2.37
CA ALA A 496 -23.87 19.64 -1.62
C ALA A 496 -23.88 21.15 -1.92
N SER A 497 -24.15 21.55 -3.17
CA SER A 497 -24.26 22.96 -3.55
C SER A 497 -25.52 23.59 -2.94
N VAL A 498 -26.64 22.86 -2.94
CA VAL A 498 -27.88 23.30 -2.29
C VAL A 498 -27.66 23.46 -0.78
N TYR A 499 -26.94 22.51 -0.16
CA TYR A 499 -26.59 22.58 1.26
C TYR A 499 -25.71 23.81 1.56
N LEU A 500 -24.66 24.06 0.77
CA LEU A 500 -23.81 25.25 0.94
C LEU A 500 -24.60 26.55 0.82
N GLN A 501 -25.44 26.68 -0.22
CA GLN A 501 -26.26 27.88 -0.45
C GLN A 501 -27.19 28.15 0.74
N HIS A 502 -27.85 27.10 1.24
CA HIS A 502 -28.72 27.22 2.41
C HIS A 502 -28.00 27.76 3.64
N TYR A 503 -26.76 27.32 3.88
CA TYR A 503 -25.93 27.84 4.97
C TYR A 503 -25.52 29.30 4.75
N GLN A 504 -25.13 29.67 3.52
CA GLN A 504 -24.82 31.06 3.19
C GLN A 504 -26.01 31.99 3.47
N ASP A 505 -27.22 31.55 3.13
CA ASP A 505 -28.46 32.32 3.33
C ASP A 505 -28.82 32.48 4.81
N ILE A 506 -28.60 31.44 5.62
CA ILE A 506 -28.88 31.47 7.06
C ILE A 506 -27.84 32.29 7.82
N VAL A 507 -26.56 32.01 7.59
CA VAL A 507 -25.47 32.55 8.42
C VAL A 507 -25.07 33.95 7.96
N ARG A 508 -25.38 34.33 6.71
CA ARG A 508 -25.12 35.67 6.13
C ARG A 508 -23.67 36.14 6.29
N ILE A 509 -22.74 35.19 6.21
CA ILE A 509 -21.29 35.40 6.23
C ILE A 509 -20.71 35.08 4.84
N PRO A 510 -19.57 35.69 4.46
CA PRO A 510 -18.90 35.43 3.18
C PRO A 510 -18.19 34.06 3.19
N LEU A 511 -18.98 33.00 3.31
CA LEU A 511 -18.56 31.60 3.34
C LEU A 511 -18.49 31.04 1.92
N SER A 512 -17.42 30.34 1.59
CA SER A 512 -17.31 29.58 0.35
C SER A 512 -16.65 28.21 0.59
N TYR A 513 -16.75 27.34 -0.41
CA TYR A 513 -16.09 26.04 -0.42
C TYR A 513 -15.17 25.96 -1.64
N GLU A 514 -13.94 25.49 -1.46
CA GLU A 514 -12.96 25.25 -2.53
C GLU A 514 -12.58 23.77 -2.53
N GLN A 515 -12.72 23.13 -3.70
CA GLN A 515 -12.23 21.78 -3.86
C GLN A 515 -10.70 21.84 -3.99
N HIS A 516 -10.00 21.10 -3.13
CA HIS A 516 -8.57 20.85 -3.28
C HIS A 516 -8.29 19.36 -3.27
N ILE A 517 -7.96 18.81 -4.43
CA ILE A 517 -7.42 17.46 -4.51
C ILE A 517 -5.92 17.61 -4.43
N ALA A 518 -5.34 17.23 -3.28
CA ALA A 518 -3.88 17.20 -3.14
C ALA A 518 -3.31 16.41 -4.32
N SER A 519 -2.53 17.10 -5.15
CA SER A 519 -2.01 16.52 -6.38
C SER A 519 -1.31 15.22 -5.99
N ASN A 520 -1.78 14.12 -6.59
CA ASN A 520 -1.00 12.91 -6.60
C ASN A 520 0.17 13.30 -7.48
N ARG A 521 1.27 13.69 -6.84
CA ARG A 521 2.43 14.41 -7.38
C ARG A 521 2.95 13.85 -8.74
N ARG A 522 2.49 12.65 -9.15
CA ARG A 522 2.67 11.99 -10.43
C ARG A 522 1.78 12.34 -11.64
N ALA A 523 0.71 13.12 -11.53
CA ALA A 523 -0.22 13.33 -12.67
C ALA A 523 0.04 14.62 -13.48
N GLU A 524 0.82 15.56 -12.96
CA GLU A 524 1.02 16.87 -13.58
C GLU A 524 2.27 16.94 -14.47
N MET A 525 3.09 15.88 -14.52
CA MET A 525 4.31 15.84 -15.34
C MET A 525 4.14 15.17 -16.72
N ASP A 526 2.97 14.60 -17.03
CA ASP A 526 2.66 13.99 -18.34
C ASP A 526 1.85 14.94 -19.26
N LYS A 527 1.92 16.27 -19.03
CA LYS A 527 1.35 17.29 -19.92
C LYS A 527 2.37 18.30 -20.41
#